data_AF-A0A3D0DUJ0-F1
#
_entry.id   AF-A0A3D0DUJ0-F1
#
_cell.length_a   1.000
_cell.length_b   1.000
_cell.length_c   1.000
_cell.angle_alpha   90.00
_cell.angle_beta   90.00
_cell.angle_gamma   90.00
#
_symmetry.space_group_name_H-M   'P 1'
#
loop_
_entity.id
_entity.type
_entity.pdbx_description
1 polymer ?
#
loop_
_entity_poly.entity_id
_entity_poly.type
_entity_poly.pdbx_seq_one_letter_code
_entity_poly.pdbx_strand_id
1 'polypeptide(L)'
;MLKLIQELMRLYLPEGAVTEEALQAHILGQQTLPVDVTTSGGLTRAIAIPFHRIPKAEEGRHWTLLCEVAHALQSELDLPAPAVSIASVDGFCLWLSLAVPLPSLQAGQFVELLRQAYFPEIEPVIGTPAELPPCLNRETGRWTAFINPGMGASFVGEPGLEIAPPQAAQAGFLEGLESITPVAFDRAMDRLLAPAMAADETVQPTAGAAANGRAP
;
A
#
# COMPACT_ATOMS: atom_id res chain seq x y z
N MET A 1 -10.24 22.17 -5.39
CA MET A 1 -8.89 22.34 -4.84
C MET A 1 -8.85 22.16 -3.32
N LEU A 2 -9.35 23.10 -2.51
CA LEU A 2 -9.24 23.03 -1.03
C LEU A 2 -9.71 21.69 -0.44
N LYS A 3 -10.89 21.21 -0.86
CA LYS A 3 -11.41 19.91 -0.39
C LYS A 3 -10.47 18.74 -0.71
N LEU A 4 -9.85 18.71 -1.89
CA LEU A 4 -8.87 17.67 -2.24
C LEU A 4 -7.65 17.73 -1.32
N ILE A 5 -7.12 18.92 -1.07
CA ILE A 5 -5.98 19.13 -0.14
C ILE A 5 -6.34 18.60 1.26
N GLN A 6 -7.53 18.94 1.76
CA GLN A 6 -8.01 18.47 3.07
C GLN A 6 -8.11 16.95 3.15
N GLU A 7 -8.64 16.28 2.11
CA GLU A 7 -8.73 14.82 2.09
C GLU A 7 -7.34 14.15 2.04
N LEU A 8 -6.40 14.68 1.25
CA LEU A 8 -5.02 14.19 1.20
C LEU A 8 -4.31 14.33 2.55
N MET A 9 -4.49 15.48 3.22
CA MET A 9 -3.93 15.72 4.55
C MET A 9 -4.56 14.81 5.60
N ARG A 10 -5.89 14.65 5.57
CA ARG A 10 -6.63 13.77 6.48
C ARG A 10 -6.15 12.32 6.38
N LEU A 11 -5.97 11.83 5.15
CA LEU A 11 -5.71 10.42 4.89
C LEU A 11 -4.23 10.05 4.96
N TYR A 12 -3.34 10.84 4.36
CA TYR A 12 -2.01 10.34 4.01
C TYR A 12 -0.85 11.14 4.59
N LEU A 13 -1.08 12.35 5.08
CA LEU A 13 0.02 13.22 5.53
C LEU A 13 -0.01 13.40 7.06
N PRO A 14 1.14 13.25 7.74
CA PRO A 14 1.25 13.65 9.13
C PRO A 14 0.94 15.14 9.31
N GLU A 15 0.43 15.52 10.47
CA GLU A 15 0.13 16.92 10.77
C GLU A 15 1.40 17.77 10.68
N GLY A 16 1.34 18.86 9.91
CA GLY A 16 2.46 19.78 9.71
C GLY A 16 3.58 19.27 8.80
N ALA A 17 3.47 18.07 8.20
CA ALA A 17 4.51 17.53 7.33
C ALA A 17 4.64 18.30 6.00
N VAL A 18 3.52 18.79 5.48
CA VAL A 18 3.44 19.50 4.18
C VAL A 18 2.48 20.68 4.33
N THR A 19 2.82 21.82 3.72
CA THR A 19 1.92 22.99 3.69
C THR A 19 0.86 22.87 2.60
N GLU A 20 -0.26 23.57 2.74
CA GLU A 20 -1.32 23.57 1.73
C GLU A 20 -0.82 24.10 0.38
N GLU A 21 0.10 25.08 0.38
CA GLU A 21 0.69 25.64 -0.84
C GLU A 21 1.54 24.61 -1.58
N ALA A 22 2.30 23.79 -0.84
CA ALA A 22 3.10 22.72 -1.43
C ALA A 22 2.19 21.63 -2.03
N LEU A 23 1.09 21.28 -1.35
CA LEU A 23 0.08 20.38 -1.89
C LEU A 23 -0.63 20.96 -3.12
N GLN A 24 -0.91 22.26 -3.13
CA GLN A 24 -1.50 22.93 -4.28
C GLN A 24 -0.56 22.88 -5.49
N ALA A 25 0.72 23.23 -5.30
CA ALA A 25 1.72 23.14 -6.36
C ALA A 25 1.84 21.71 -6.91
N HIS A 26 1.76 20.72 -6.01
CA HIS A 26 1.77 19.30 -6.36
C HIS A 26 0.58 18.88 -7.22
N ILE A 27 -0.64 19.19 -6.79
CA ILE A 27 -1.89 18.90 -7.52
C ILE A 27 -1.92 19.60 -8.89
N LEU A 28 -1.25 20.75 -9.01
CA LEU A 28 -1.13 21.50 -10.26
C LEU A 28 0.05 21.03 -11.14
N GLY A 29 0.80 19.99 -10.74
CA GLY A 29 1.94 19.44 -11.49
C GLY A 29 3.19 20.34 -11.47
N GLN A 30 3.19 21.36 -10.62
CA GLN A 30 4.29 22.31 -10.45
C GLN A 30 5.41 21.76 -9.56
N GLN A 31 5.14 20.67 -8.84
CA GLN A 31 6.13 19.84 -8.14
C GLN A 31 5.55 18.44 -7.93
N THR A 32 6.38 17.51 -7.45
CA THR A 32 5.93 16.17 -7.07
C THR A 32 6.41 15.87 -5.65
N LEU A 33 5.46 15.58 -4.78
CA LEU A 33 5.66 15.20 -3.40
C LEU A 33 5.66 13.67 -3.30
N PRO A 34 6.78 13.07 -2.90
CA PRO A 34 6.79 11.67 -2.50
C PRO A 34 6.14 11.53 -1.11
N VAL A 35 5.23 10.57 -0.97
CA VAL A 35 4.83 10.01 0.32
C VAL A 35 5.93 9.07 0.75
N ASP A 36 6.55 9.38 1.87
CA ASP A 36 7.51 8.48 2.45
C ASP A 36 6.78 7.37 3.21
N VAL A 37 6.66 6.22 2.54
CA VAL A 37 6.04 5.01 3.08
C VAL A 37 6.91 4.38 4.17
N THR A 38 8.19 4.76 4.22
CA THR A 38 9.26 3.99 4.86
C THR A 38 10.47 4.87 5.08
N THR A 39 10.34 5.97 5.81
CA THR A 39 11.53 6.76 6.14
C THR A 39 12.24 6.07 7.30
N SER A 40 13.56 5.97 7.15
CA SER A 40 14.53 5.54 8.14
C SER A 40 14.45 6.39 9.42
N GLY A 41 13.49 6.06 10.29
CA GLY A 41 13.46 6.46 11.70
C GLY A 41 12.22 7.22 12.20
N GLY A 42 11.19 7.40 11.38
CA GLY A 42 10.01 8.23 11.73
C GLY A 42 8.71 7.48 12.04
N LEU A 43 7.64 8.26 12.09
CA LEU A 43 6.26 7.80 12.08
C LEU A 43 5.66 8.04 10.69
N THR A 44 4.85 7.10 10.20
CA THR A 44 4.10 7.25 8.95
C THR A 44 2.59 7.21 9.20
N ARG A 45 1.85 8.02 8.43
CA ARG A 45 0.38 8.03 8.39
C ARG A 45 -0.17 7.24 7.19
N ALA A 46 0.69 6.79 6.28
CA ALA A 46 0.28 6.13 5.06
C ALA A 46 1.17 4.92 4.75
N ILE A 47 0.55 3.88 4.21
CA ILE A 47 1.26 2.76 3.59
C ILE A 47 0.91 2.76 2.11
N ALA A 48 1.90 2.87 1.22
CA ALA A 48 1.72 2.78 -0.22
C ALA A 48 2.45 1.54 -0.75
N ILE A 49 1.72 0.65 -1.42
CA ILE A 49 2.23 -0.63 -1.90
C ILE A 49 2.15 -0.60 -3.44
N PRO A 50 3.30 -0.45 -4.13
CA PRO A 50 3.32 -0.45 -5.58
C PRO A 50 3.15 -1.86 -6.15
N PHE A 51 2.33 -1.99 -7.19
CA PHE A 51 2.09 -3.19 -7.99
C PHE A 51 2.56 -2.92 -9.42
N HIS A 52 3.83 -3.22 -9.68
CA HIS A 52 4.44 -3.10 -11.00
C HIS A 52 4.10 -4.28 -11.90
N ARG A 53 4.28 -4.10 -13.21
CA ARG A 53 4.16 -5.23 -14.15
C ARG A 53 5.09 -6.36 -13.75
N ILE A 54 4.52 -7.56 -13.67
CA ILE A 54 5.25 -8.79 -13.38
C ILE A 54 5.84 -9.31 -14.70
N PRO A 55 7.18 -9.43 -14.84
CA PRO A 55 7.79 -9.94 -16.06
C PRO A 55 7.29 -11.35 -16.38
N LYS A 56 6.93 -11.59 -17.66
CA LYS A 56 6.44 -12.89 -18.17
C LYS A 56 5.08 -13.35 -17.64
N ALA A 57 4.38 -12.56 -16.84
CA ALA A 57 2.99 -12.82 -16.47
C ALA A 57 2.02 -12.36 -17.57
N GLU A 58 0.76 -12.78 -17.47
CA GLU A 58 -0.32 -12.28 -18.33
C GLU A 58 -0.49 -10.76 -18.18
N GLU A 59 -0.87 -10.09 -19.26
CA GLU A 59 -1.14 -8.65 -19.25
C GLU A 59 -2.23 -8.32 -18.22
N GLY A 60 -1.96 -7.32 -17.38
CA GLY A 60 -2.88 -6.92 -16.31
C GLY A 60 -2.83 -7.79 -15.05
N ARG A 61 -1.97 -8.82 -14.95
CA ARG A 61 -1.85 -9.63 -13.72
C ARG A 61 -1.60 -8.78 -12.48
N HIS A 62 -0.75 -7.77 -12.57
CA HIS A 62 -0.45 -6.82 -11.49
C HIS A 62 -1.69 -6.03 -11.04
N TRP A 63 -2.60 -5.69 -11.96
CA TRP A 63 -3.89 -5.07 -11.63
C TRP A 63 -4.84 -6.06 -10.95
N THR A 64 -4.96 -7.27 -11.49
CA THR A 64 -5.78 -8.34 -10.89
C THR A 64 -5.33 -8.65 -9.47
N LEU A 65 -4.02 -8.78 -9.26
CA LEU A 65 -3.45 -9.04 -7.94
C LEU A 65 -3.70 -7.89 -6.97
N LEU A 66 -3.56 -6.64 -7.41
CA LEU A 66 -3.92 -5.48 -6.59
C LEU A 66 -5.39 -5.54 -6.16
N CYS A 67 -6.31 -5.92 -7.05
CA CYS A 67 -7.72 -6.11 -6.70
C CYS A 67 -7.93 -7.24 -5.69
N GLU A 68 -7.25 -8.38 -5.87
CA GLU A 68 -7.29 -9.52 -4.95
C GLU A 68 -6.83 -9.10 -3.55
N VAL A 69 -5.72 -8.38 -3.46
CA VAL A 69 -5.18 -7.85 -2.19
C VAL A 69 -6.14 -6.85 -1.58
N ALA A 70 -6.65 -5.88 -2.35
CA ALA A 70 -7.61 -4.90 -1.86
C ALA A 70 -8.90 -5.54 -1.32
N HIS A 71 -9.33 -6.65 -1.91
CA HIS A 71 -10.44 -7.45 -1.40
C HIS A 71 -10.07 -8.16 -0.10
N ALA A 72 -8.95 -8.87 -0.06
CA ALA A 72 -8.51 -9.62 1.13
C ALA A 72 -8.29 -8.73 2.36
N LEU A 73 -7.74 -7.52 2.18
CA LEU A 73 -7.62 -6.54 3.26
C LEU A 73 -8.96 -6.26 3.94
N GLN A 74 -10.05 -6.19 3.17
CA GLN A 74 -11.39 -5.93 3.69
C GLN A 74 -12.05 -7.19 4.22
N SER A 75 -12.09 -8.27 3.43
CA SER A 75 -12.87 -9.46 3.74
C SER A 75 -12.19 -10.38 4.76
N GLU A 76 -10.86 -10.45 4.75
CA GLU A 76 -10.10 -11.36 5.62
C GLU A 76 -9.42 -10.64 6.78
N LEU A 77 -8.96 -9.40 6.58
CA LEU A 77 -8.32 -8.62 7.65
C LEU A 77 -9.24 -7.61 8.33
N ASP A 78 -10.48 -7.44 7.85
CA ASP A 78 -11.48 -6.53 8.44
C ASP A 78 -10.97 -5.08 8.49
N LEU A 79 -10.18 -4.68 7.49
CA LEU A 79 -9.65 -3.33 7.32
C LEU A 79 -10.59 -2.49 6.43
N PRO A 80 -10.57 -1.15 6.56
CA PRO A 80 -11.23 -0.25 5.63
C PRO A 80 -10.78 -0.44 4.18
N ALA A 81 -11.63 -0.04 3.24
CA ALA A 81 -11.31 -0.07 1.82
C ALA A 81 -10.04 0.76 1.53
N PRO A 82 -9.02 0.18 0.86
CA PRO A 82 -7.86 0.94 0.43
C PRO A 82 -8.21 1.87 -0.73
N ALA A 83 -7.45 2.96 -0.89
CA ALA A 83 -7.43 3.64 -2.18
C ALA A 83 -6.54 2.89 -3.16
N VAL A 84 -6.82 3.06 -4.45
CA VAL A 84 -5.98 2.56 -5.53
C VAL A 84 -5.70 3.69 -6.50
N SER A 85 -4.50 3.72 -7.05
CA SER A 85 -4.08 4.76 -7.98
C SER A 85 -3.27 4.20 -9.13
N ILE A 86 -3.21 4.99 -10.21
CA ILE A 86 -2.19 4.82 -11.22
C ILE A 86 -0.85 5.24 -10.60
N ALA A 87 0.19 4.43 -10.76
CA ALA A 87 1.54 4.80 -10.32
C ALA A 87 2.29 5.54 -11.44
N SER A 88 3.20 6.44 -11.06
CA SER A 88 4.05 7.16 -12.01
C SER A 88 5.06 6.25 -12.71
N VAL A 89 5.46 5.18 -12.02
CA VAL A 89 6.25 4.08 -12.56
C VAL A 89 5.29 2.95 -12.91
N ASP A 90 5.49 2.32 -14.07
CA ASP A 90 4.63 1.29 -14.67
C ASP A 90 3.86 0.43 -13.65
N GLY A 91 2.52 0.51 -13.70
CA GLY A 91 1.61 -0.21 -12.82
C GLY A 91 0.72 0.67 -11.95
N PHE A 92 0.40 0.18 -10.76
CA PHE A 92 -0.58 0.76 -9.84
C PHE A 92 -0.02 0.86 -8.42
N CYS A 93 -0.71 1.59 -7.55
CA CYS A 93 -0.38 1.65 -6.14
C CYS A 93 -1.64 1.47 -5.28
N LEU A 94 -1.52 0.67 -4.23
CA LEU A 94 -2.53 0.51 -3.19
C LEU A 94 -2.15 1.36 -1.99
N TRP A 95 -3.09 2.14 -1.46
CA TRP A 95 -2.86 3.07 -0.36
C TRP A 95 -3.72 2.74 0.84
N LEU A 96 -3.08 2.67 2.00
CA LEU A 96 -3.71 2.55 3.30
C LEU A 96 -3.49 3.81 4.10
N SER A 97 -4.57 4.34 4.67
CA SER A 97 -4.53 5.46 5.60
C SER A 97 -4.50 4.94 7.03
N LEU A 98 -3.65 5.50 7.88
CA LEU A 98 -3.53 5.15 9.29
C LEU A 98 -4.11 6.28 10.15
N ALA A 99 -5.01 5.94 11.07
CA ALA A 99 -5.68 6.94 11.91
C ALA A 99 -4.70 7.61 12.87
N VAL A 100 -3.71 6.85 13.35
CA VAL A 100 -2.61 7.31 14.20
C VAL A 100 -1.30 6.95 13.50
N PRO A 101 -0.36 7.91 13.35
CA PRO A 101 0.95 7.61 12.79
C PRO A 101 1.68 6.53 13.60
N LEU A 102 2.27 5.55 12.91
CA LEU A 102 3.00 4.44 13.53
C LEU A 102 4.44 4.35 13.01
N PRO A 103 5.37 3.69 13.74
CA PRO A 103 6.77 3.59 13.33
C PRO A 103 6.93 2.98 11.93
N SER A 104 7.71 3.61 11.05
CA SER A 104 7.93 3.12 9.68
C SER A 104 8.39 1.65 9.63
N LEU A 105 9.14 1.19 10.64
CA LEU A 105 9.56 -0.21 10.75
C LEU A 105 8.37 -1.16 10.92
N GLN A 106 7.38 -0.79 11.73
CA GLN A 106 6.16 -1.58 11.95
C GLN A 106 5.27 -1.58 10.69
N ALA A 107 5.20 -0.45 9.96
CA ALA A 107 4.54 -0.42 8.65
C ALA A 107 5.23 -1.37 7.65
N GLY A 108 6.57 -1.36 7.60
CA GLY A 108 7.34 -2.26 6.74
C GLY A 108 7.13 -3.74 7.07
N GLN A 109 7.06 -4.08 8.37
CA GLN A 109 6.74 -5.44 8.82
C GLN A 109 5.34 -5.88 8.36
N PHE A 110 4.35 -5.00 8.48
CA PHE A 110 3.00 -5.29 8.01
C PHE A 110 2.96 -5.55 6.49
N VAL A 111 3.65 -4.74 5.69
CA VAL A 111 3.75 -4.95 4.23
C VAL A 111 4.43 -6.28 3.90
N GLU A 112 5.49 -6.65 4.62
CA GLU A 112 6.19 -7.92 4.40
C GLU A 112 5.31 -9.13 4.74
N LEU A 113 4.53 -9.06 5.81
CA LEU A 113 3.56 -10.11 6.16
C LEU A 113 2.43 -10.22 5.12
N LEU A 114 1.91 -9.08 4.65
CA LEU A 114 0.92 -9.07 3.55
C LEU A 114 1.47 -9.71 2.29
N ARG A 115 2.74 -9.40 1.94
CA ARG A 115 3.41 -10.00 0.79
C ARG A 115 3.47 -11.50 0.90
N GLN A 116 3.92 -12.03 2.05
CA GLN A 116 4.03 -13.47 2.28
C GLN A 116 2.67 -14.17 2.17
N ALA A 117 1.60 -13.52 2.64
CA ALA A 117 0.26 -14.10 2.63
C ALA A 117 -0.44 -14.02 1.26
N TYR A 118 -0.36 -12.88 0.56
CA TYR A 118 -1.26 -12.58 -0.56
C TYR A 118 -0.57 -12.36 -1.90
N PHE A 119 0.70 -11.96 -1.92
CA PHE A 119 1.42 -11.64 -3.16
C PHE A 119 2.91 -12.01 -3.08
N PRO A 120 3.25 -13.29 -2.77
CA PRO A 120 4.64 -13.70 -2.56
C PRO A 120 5.50 -13.58 -3.82
N GLU A 121 4.86 -13.54 -5.00
CA GLU A 121 5.48 -13.38 -6.32
C GLU A 121 5.98 -11.96 -6.61
N ILE A 122 5.49 -10.95 -5.88
CA ILE A 122 5.96 -9.57 -5.99
C ILE A 122 6.88 -9.27 -4.81
N GLU A 123 8.08 -8.79 -5.10
CA GLU A 123 8.95 -8.19 -4.10
C GLU A 123 8.63 -6.69 -4.05
N PRO A 124 7.83 -6.22 -3.07
CA PRO A 124 7.52 -4.82 -2.94
C PRO A 124 8.82 -4.09 -2.61
N VAL A 125 9.04 -2.94 -3.24
CA VAL A 125 10.19 -2.11 -2.91
C VAL A 125 9.91 -1.37 -1.61
N ILE A 126 10.09 -2.07 -0.48
CA ILE A 126 10.01 -1.49 0.87
C ILE A 126 11.12 -0.44 0.98
N GLY A 127 10.83 0.76 1.46
CA GLY A 127 11.84 1.83 1.54
C GLY A 127 11.64 2.95 0.52
N THR A 128 10.85 2.73 -0.53
CA THR A 128 10.76 3.69 -1.64
C THR A 128 9.59 4.64 -1.45
N PRO A 129 9.84 5.96 -1.44
CA PRO A 129 8.77 6.93 -1.42
C PRO A 129 7.88 6.81 -2.67
N ALA A 130 6.57 6.80 -2.49
CA ALA A 130 5.59 6.72 -3.58
C ALA A 130 5.02 8.11 -3.87
N GLU A 131 4.91 8.51 -5.13
CA GLU A 131 4.34 9.82 -5.47
C GLU A 131 2.86 9.90 -5.10
N LEU A 132 2.45 10.91 -4.33
CA LEU A 132 1.06 11.08 -3.91
C LEU A 132 0.19 11.49 -5.11
N PRO A 133 -0.89 10.79 -5.46
CA PRO A 133 -1.81 11.25 -6.50
C PRO A 133 -2.72 12.39 -6.00
N PRO A 134 -3.27 13.22 -6.90
CA PRO A 134 -2.86 13.37 -8.29
C PRO A 134 -1.55 14.16 -8.41
N CYS A 135 -0.64 13.69 -9.25
CA CYS A 135 0.61 14.38 -9.58
C CYS A 135 0.96 14.21 -11.06
N LEU A 136 1.80 15.12 -11.58
CA LEU A 136 2.36 15.00 -12.92
C LEU A 136 3.73 14.29 -12.81
N ASN A 137 3.87 13.13 -13.45
CA ASN A 137 5.17 12.57 -13.72
C ASN A 137 5.84 13.44 -14.80
N ARG A 138 6.92 14.14 -14.44
CA ARG A 138 7.62 15.07 -15.33
C ARG A 138 8.45 14.38 -16.41
N GLU A 139 8.88 13.14 -16.16
CA GLU A 139 9.65 12.37 -17.12
C GLU A 139 8.76 11.87 -18.27
N THR A 140 7.55 11.43 -17.94
CA THR A 140 6.61 10.87 -18.91
C THR A 140 5.58 11.88 -19.42
N GLY A 141 5.38 12.98 -18.71
CA GLY A 141 4.32 13.96 -18.97
C GLY A 141 2.91 13.44 -18.63
N ARG A 142 2.81 12.31 -17.93
CA ARG A 142 1.53 11.65 -17.59
C ARG A 142 1.11 11.96 -16.16
N TRP A 143 -0.20 12.10 -15.98
CA TRP A 143 -0.79 12.34 -14.68
C TRP A 143 -1.16 11.04 -13.98
N THR A 144 -0.84 10.96 -12.69
CA THR A 144 -1.41 9.96 -11.79
C THR A 144 -2.75 10.43 -11.25
N ALA A 145 -3.58 9.46 -10.86
CA ALA A 145 -4.87 9.71 -10.25
C ALA A 145 -5.24 8.55 -9.34
N PHE A 146 -5.99 8.84 -8.28
CA PHE A 146 -6.80 7.83 -7.63
C PHE A 146 -7.92 7.40 -8.57
N ILE A 147 -8.14 6.08 -8.63
CA ILE A 147 -9.10 5.47 -9.55
C ILE A 147 -10.00 4.52 -8.78
N ASN A 148 -11.22 4.34 -9.29
CA ASN A 148 -12.07 3.25 -8.82
C ASN A 148 -11.54 1.91 -9.37
N PRO A 149 -11.69 0.79 -8.64
CA PRO A 149 -11.31 -0.52 -9.14
C PRO A 149 -11.96 -0.87 -10.50
N GLY A 150 -13.19 -0.42 -10.75
CA GLY A 150 -13.83 -0.62 -12.07
C GLY A 150 -13.13 0.06 -13.26
N MET A 151 -12.17 0.96 -13.02
CA MET A 151 -11.46 1.71 -14.07
C MET A 151 -10.03 1.22 -14.33
N GLY A 152 -9.46 0.38 -13.47
CA GLY A 152 -8.02 0.04 -13.53
C GLY A 152 -7.61 -0.71 -14.80
N ALA A 153 -8.49 -1.55 -15.35
CA ALA A 153 -8.20 -2.32 -16.57
C ALA A 153 -7.80 -1.43 -17.77
N SER A 154 -8.32 -0.19 -17.85
CA SER A 154 -8.00 0.75 -18.93
C SER A 154 -6.56 1.27 -18.88
N PHE A 155 -5.87 1.14 -17.74
CA PHE A 155 -4.52 1.67 -17.54
C PHE A 155 -3.43 0.59 -17.52
N VAL A 156 -3.80 -0.67 -17.75
CA VAL A 156 -2.87 -1.81 -17.79
C VAL A 156 -1.83 -1.66 -18.91
N GLY A 157 -2.27 -1.23 -20.10
CA GLY A 157 -1.41 -1.08 -21.26
C GLY A 157 -0.68 0.26 -21.29
N GLU A 158 -1.39 1.35 -21.03
CA GLU A 158 -0.89 2.72 -21.14
C GLU A 158 -1.10 3.47 -19.80
N PRO A 159 -0.11 3.44 -18.90
CA PRO A 159 -0.27 4.02 -17.58
C PRO A 159 -0.33 5.55 -17.65
N GLY A 160 -1.21 6.13 -16.82
CA GLY A 160 -1.33 7.57 -16.59
C GLY A 160 -2.25 8.28 -17.57
N LEU A 161 -2.73 9.44 -17.14
CA LEU A 161 -3.65 10.29 -17.91
C LEU A 161 -2.86 11.34 -18.70
N GLU A 162 -3.35 11.70 -19.89
CA GLU A 162 -2.76 12.79 -20.69
C GLU A 162 -3.11 14.18 -20.13
N ILE A 163 -4.19 14.28 -19.36
CA ILE A 163 -4.68 15.51 -18.76
C ILE A 163 -4.81 15.37 -17.24
N ALA A 164 -4.74 16.51 -16.54
CA ALA A 164 -4.91 16.54 -15.09
C ALA A 164 -6.29 15.96 -14.70
N PRO A 165 -6.35 15.05 -13.71
CA PRO A 165 -7.62 14.49 -13.27
C PRO A 165 -8.50 15.58 -12.64
N PRO A 166 -9.84 15.51 -12.84
CA PRO A 166 -10.74 16.49 -12.23
C PRO A 166 -10.65 16.47 -10.70
N GLN A 167 -10.24 17.60 -10.11
CA GLN A 167 -9.99 17.71 -8.67
C GLN A 167 -11.22 17.37 -7.82
N ALA A 168 -12.41 17.72 -8.28
CA ALA A 168 -13.66 17.42 -7.57
C ALA A 168 -13.95 15.91 -7.53
N ALA A 169 -13.63 15.18 -8.60
CA ALA A 169 -13.78 13.73 -8.64
C ALA A 169 -12.77 13.02 -7.73
N GLN A 170 -11.52 13.50 -7.72
CA GLN A 170 -10.49 12.99 -6.80
C GLN A 170 -10.89 13.21 -5.34
N ALA A 171 -11.39 14.41 -5.01
CA ALA A 171 -11.86 14.72 -3.66
C ALA A 171 -13.05 13.83 -3.24
N GLY A 172 -14.06 13.69 -4.10
CA GLY A 172 -15.23 12.86 -3.82
C GLY A 172 -14.90 11.37 -3.67
N PHE A 173 -13.90 10.88 -4.39
CA PHE A 173 -13.38 9.52 -4.20
C PHE A 173 -12.75 9.35 -2.82
N LEU A 174 -11.87 10.27 -2.41
CA LEU A 174 -11.16 10.19 -1.14
C LEU A 174 -12.06 10.43 0.08
N GLU A 175 -13.13 11.22 -0.07
CA GLU A 175 -14.08 11.50 1.02
C GLU A 175 -14.75 10.24 1.57
N GLY A 176 -14.97 9.22 0.72
CA GLY A 176 -15.56 7.95 1.13
C GLY A 176 -14.58 6.99 1.83
N LEU A 177 -13.30 7.35 1.96
CA LEU A 177 -12.27 6.49 2.52
C LEU A 177 -12.04 6.75 4.01
N GLU A 178 -11.77 5.68 4.72
CA GLU A 178 -11.52 5.68 6.16
C GLU A 178 -10.06 5.28 6.47
N SER A 179 -9.60 5.74 7.63
CA SER A 179 -8.28 5.38 8.15
C SER A 179 -8.37 4.13 9.03
N ILE A 180 -7.38 3.25 8.91
CA ILE A 180 -7.20 2.08 9.77
C ILE A 180 -6.99 2.55 11.21
N THR A 181 -7.83 2.08 12.13
CA THR A 181 -7.66 2.34 13.57
C THR A 181 -6.53 1.49 14.15
N PRO A 182 -5.89 1.89 15.26
CA PRO A 182 -4.88 1.05 15.91
C PRO A 182 -5.38 -0.36 16.24
N VAL A 183 -6.62 -0.48 16.72
CA VAL A 183 -7.25 -1.78 17.06
C VAL A 183 -7.43 -2.67 15.82
N ALA A 184 -7.84 -2.09 14.69
CA ALA A 184 -7.98 -2.84 13.43
C ALA A 184 -6.61 -3.26 12.88
N PHE A 185 -5.60 -2.39 13.00
CA PHE A 185 -4.22 -2.70 12.61
C PHE A 185 -3.64 -3.87 13.42
N ASP A 186 -3.74 -3.82 14.76
CA ASP A 186 -3.23 -4.87 15.64
C ASP A 186 -3.91 -6.22 15.35
N ARG A 187 -5.24 -6.21 15.14
CA ARG A 187 -5.99 -7.41 14.76
C ARG A 187 -5.53 -7.98 13.42
N ALA A 188 -5.26 -7.13 12.43
CA ALA A 188 -4.76 -7.56 11.13
C ALA A 188 -3.35 -8.16 11.25
N MET A 189 -2.48 -7.56 12.06
CA MET A 189 -1.15 -8.11 12.37
C MET A 189 -1.25 -9.51 13.00
N ASP A 190 -2.12 -9.69 14.00
CA ASP A 190 -2.33 -11.00 14.66
C ASP A 190 -2.79 -12.07 13.66
N ARG A 191 -3.73 -11.72 12.77
CA ARG A 191 -4.23 -12.64 11.72
C ARG A 191 -3.14 -13.04 10.74
N LEU A 192 -2.25 -12.11 10.38
CA LEU A 192 -1.13 -12.37 9.47
C LEU A 192 -0.02 -13.21 10.13
N LEU A 193 0.16 -13.09 11.45
CA LEU A 193 1.17 -13.85 12.20
C LEU A 193 0.72 -15.28 12.53
N ALA A 194 -0.58 -15.53 12.68
CA ALA A 194 -1.09 -16.85 13.09
C ALA A 194 -0.66 -18.01 12.17
N PRO A 195 -0.68 -17.90 10.83
CA PRO A 195 -0.17 -18.95 9.94
C PRO A 195 1.34 -19.16 10.05
N ALA A 196 2.12 -18.09 10.28
CA ALA A 196 3.58 -18.17 10.42
C ALA A 196 3.99 -18.93 11.69
N MET A 197 3.26 -18.74 12.78
CA MET A 197 3.50 -19.45 14.04
C MET A 197 3.17 -20.94 13.95
N ALA A 198 2.11 -21.31 13.22
CA ALA A 198 1.73 -22.70 13.02
C ALA A 198 2.74 -23.47 12.14
N ALA A 199 3.42 -22.80 11.21
CA ALA A 199 4.47 -23.40 10.40
C ALA A 199 5.77 -23.65 11.20
N ASP A 200 6.13 -22.74 12.10
CA ASP A 200 7.36 -22.85 12.91
C ASP A 200 7.26 -23.95 13.99
N GLU A 201 6.06 -24.19 14.55
CA GLU A 201 5.82 -25.29 15.49
C GLU A 201 5.94 -26.69 14.87
N THR A 202 5.76 -26.84 13.54
CA THR A 202 5.91 -28.14 12.86
C THR A 202 7.37 -28.56 12.59
N VAL A 203 8.35 -27.68 12.87
CA VAL A 203 9.78 -27.94 12.63
C VAL A 203 10.55 -28.22 13.94
N GLN A 204 9.88 -28.55 15.05
CA GLN A 204 10.60 -29.02 16.24
C GLN A 204 11.11 -30.47 16.04
N PRO A 205 12.43 -30.73 16.19
CA PRO A 205 12.99 -32.04 15.97
C PRO A 205 12.64 -32.98 17.14
N THR A 206 12.14 -34.16 16.80
CA THR A 206 11.94 -35.29 17.71
C THR A 206 13.28 -35.70 18.35
N ALA A 207 13.64 -35.08 19.47
CA ALA A 207 14.81 -35.45 20.26
C ALA A 207 14.55 -36.76 21.00
N GLY A 208 14.97 -37.87 20.36
CA GLY A 208 15.60 -39.04 20.97
C GLY A 208 14.93 -39.68 22.19
N ALA A 209 14.05 -40.65 21.96
CA ALA A 209 13.66 -41.64 22.95
C ALA A 209 13.89 -43.06 22.41
N ALA A 210 15.07 -43.62 22.66
CA ALA A 210 15.34 -45.05 22.85
C ALA A 210 16.85 -45.27 23.00
N ALA A 211 17.41 -46.07 23.89
CA ALA A 211 16.97 -46.67 25.15
C ALA A 211 18.27 -47.23 25.78
N ASN A 212 18.50 -46.94 27.05
CA ASN A 212 19.55 -47.57 27.86
C ASN A 212 19.20 -49.04 28.14
N GLY A 213 20.19 -49.93 28.04
CA GLY A 213 20.19 -51.29 28.60
C GLY A 213 20.23 -52.41 27.55
N ARG A 214 21.07 -53.44 27.60
CA ARG A 214 21.71 -54.08 28.76
C ARG A 214 22.76 -55.11 28.27
N ALA A 215 23.88 -55.21 29.00
CA ALA A 215 24.94 -56.25 28.93
C ALA A 215 24.42 -57.63 29.45
N PRO A 216 25.15 -58.77 29.51
CA PRO A 216 26.61 -58.98 29.57
C PRO A 216 27.22 -59.85 28.46
#